data_AF-A0A7C3XT27-F1
#
_entry.id   AF-A0A7C3XT27-F1
#
_cell.length_a   1.000
_cell.length_b   1.000
_cell.length_c   1.000
_cell.angle_alpha   90.00
_cell.angle_beta   90.00
_cell.angle_gamma   90.00
#
_symmetry.space_group_name_H-M   'P 1'
#
loop_
_entity.id
_entity.type
_entity.pdbx_description
1 polymer ?
#
loop_
_entity_poly.entity_id
_entity_poly.type
_entity_poly.pdbx_seq_one_letter_code
_entity_poly.pdbx_strand_id
1 'polypeptide(L)'
;MKKCVSYFGNKIYDHVKIDFQDIKEHNCDSIVLTFSEEDMQYYHKNFIKIVEIAHDLGLKVYIDPWGVCRIFAGEAYSNFTNLYPETRQVLQSGRSAPAACPNNPKVIEFFYKWIDAALDCNPDGIFWDEPHLYLDWEGIGDSSLACFCELCQEKFYQKYHRLLTKTNFVLKDTISEK
;
A
#
# COMPACT_ATOMS: atom_id res chain seq x y z
N MET A 1 21.47 17.77 -6.11
CA MET A 1 20.99 16.39 -5.87
C MET A 1 19.63 16.50 -5.24
N LYS A 2 18.58 15.86 -5.79
CA LYS A 2 17.24 15.91 -5.17
C LYS A 2 17.21 14.98 -3.96
N LYS A 3 16.75 15.46 -2.81
CA LYS A 3 16.62 14.66 -1.59
C LYS A 3 15.16 14.55 -1.15
N CYS A 4 14.73 13.33 -0.85
CA CYS A 4 13.38 13.01 -0.42
C CYS A 4 13.43 12.31 0.94
N VAL A 5 12.46 12.60 1.80
CA VAL A 5 12.28 11.90 3.09
C VAL A 5 10.87 11.37 3.20
N SER A 6 10.70 10.22 3.84
CA SER A 6 9.36 9.77 4.24
C SER A 6 8.99 10.41 5.57
N TYR A 7 7.74 10.84 5.70
CA TYR A 7 7.22 11.49 6.89
C TYR A 7 6.08 10.67 7.50
N PHE A 8 6.39 9.96 8.59
CA PHE A 8 5.46 9.16 9.40
C PHE A 8 4.90 9.95 10.59
N GLY A 9 4.85 11.28 10.48
CA GLY A 9 4.59 12.16 11.60
C GLY A 9 3.12 12.25 12.01
N ASN A 10 2.87 13.19 12.92
CA ASN A 10 1.53 13.43 13.44
C ASN A 10 0.70 14.28 12.46
N LYS A 11 -0.60 14.43 12.74
CA LYS A 11 -1.55 15.16 11.90
C LYS A 11 -1.95 16.51 12.51
N ILE A 12 -1.10 17.03 13.42
CA ILE A 12 -1.28 18.30 14.12
C ILE A 12 -0.45 19.35 13.40
N TYR A 13 -1.13 20.33 12.81
CA TYR A 13 -0.53 21.26 11.84
C TYR A 13 0.67 22.04 12.38
N ASP A 14 0.66 22.42 13.66
CA ASP A 14 1.76 23.16 14.27
C ASP A 14 3.06 22.35 14.29
N HIS A 15 2.97 21.05 14.58
CA HIS A 15 4.12 20.15 14.56
C HIS A 15 4.54 19.81 13.14
N VAL A 16 3.59 19.53 12.25
CA VAL A 16 3.85 19.30 10.81
C VAL A 16 4.64 20.45 10.21
N LYS A 17 4.26 21.70 10.52
CA LYS A 17 4.94 22.89 9.99
C LYS A 17 6.39 22.96 10.47
N ILE A 18 6.64 22.70 11.76
CA ILE A 18 7.99 22.69 12.34
C ILE A 18 8.83 21.59 11.69
N ASP A 19 8.28 20.38 11.56
CA ASP A 19 8.99 19.25 10.95
C ASP A 19 9.34 19.54 9.48
N PHE A 20 8.42 20.13 8.71
CA PHE A 20 8.66 20.44 7.30
C PHE A 20 9.67 21.58 7.12
N GLN A 21 9.70 22.55 8.04
CA GLN A 21 10.76 23.57 8.08
C GLN A 21 12.12 22.93 8.32
N ASP A 22 12.23 22.03 9.30
CA ASP A 22 13.46 21.30 9.60
C ASP A 22 13.94 20.46 8.41
N ILE A 23 13.01 19.73 7.76
CA ILE A 23 13.29 18.96 6.53
C ILE A 23 13.85 19.87 5.42
N LYS A 24 13.29 21.08 5.26
CA LYS A 24 13.73 22.06 4.27
C LYS A 24 15.12 22.60 4.61
N GLU A 25 15.38 22.95 5.86
CA GLU A 25 16.67 23.42 6.37
C GLU A 25 17.78 22.36 6.19
N HIS A 26 17.43 21.08 6.25
CA HIS A 26 18.31 19.95 5.93
C HIS A 26 18.43 19.65 4.42
N ASN A 27 18.03 20.61 3.58
CA ASN A 27 18.15 20.62 2.12
C ASN A 27 17.41 19.44 1.45
N CYS A 28 16.25 19.04 1.98
CA CYS A 28 15.35 18.13 1.27
C CYS A 28 14.40 18.93 0.37
N ASP A 29 14.02 18.34 -0.76
CA ASP A 29 13.20 18.98 -1.79
C ASP A 29 11.79 18.38 -1.86
N SER A 30 11.60 17.20 -1.28
CA SER A 30 10.34 16.48 -1.32
C SER A 30 10.12 15.61 -0.09
N ILE A 31 8.85 15.32 0.15
CA ILE A 31 8.37 14.43 1.21
C ILE A 31 7.47 13.34 0.62
N VAL A 32 7.50 12.17 1.22
CA VAL A 32 6.50 11.11 1.01
C VAL A 32 5.59 11.08 2.23
N LEU A 33 4.29 11.18 2.02
CA LEU A 33 3.26 11.08 3.06
C LEU A 33 2.59 9.72 2.97
N THR A 34 2.61 8.97 4.07
CA THR A 34 1.84 7.73 4.20
C THR A 34 0.36 8.03 4.32
N PHE A 35 -0.45 7.52 3.40
CA PHE A 35 -1.89 7.77 3.32
C PHE A 35 -2.66 6.45 3.31
N SER A 36 -2.96 5.98 4.50
CA SER A 36 -3.65 4.72 4.75
C SER A 36 -5.17 4.78 4.51
N GLU A 37 -5.85 3.64 4.66
CA GLU A 37 -7.32 3.58 4.65
C GLU A 37 -7.94 4.43 5.78
N GLU A 38 -7.29 4.47 6.95
CA GLU A 38 -7.73 5.30 8.08
C GLU A 38 -7.62 6.79 7.73
N ASP A 39 -6.52 7.18 7.08
CA ASP A 39 -6.28 8.56 6.67
C ASP A 39 -7.32 9.02 5.66
N MET A 40 -7.61 8.19 4.66
CA MET A 40 -8.67 8.44 3.70
C MET A 40 -10.03 8.59 4.38
N GLN A 41 -10.33 7.76 5.38
CA GLN A 41 -11.65 7.75 6.01
C GLN A 41 -11.86 8.90 7.01
N TYR A 42 -10.85 9.23 7.81
CA TYR A 42 -11.01 10.11 8.98
C TYR A 42 -10.17 11.38 8.92
N TYR A 43 -9.06 11.39 8.18
CA TYR A 43 -8.09 12.49 8.17
C TYR A 43 -7.89 13.13 6.80
N HIS A 44 -8.76 12.85 5.82
CA HIS A 44 -8.62 13.36 4.44
C HIS A 44 -8.45 14.88 4.38
N LYS A 45 -9.27 15.64 5.12
CA LYS A 45 -9.14 17.10 5.21
C LYS A 45 -7.83 17.56 5.87
N ASN A 46 -7.31 16.79 6.81
CA ASN A 46 -6.00 17.06 7.40
C ASN A 46 -4.90 16.88 6.36
N PHE A 47 -4.97 15.84 5.53
CA PHE A 47 -3.99 15.61 4.47
C PHE A 47 -4.01 16.73 3.43
N ILE A 48 -5.17 17.20 2.99
CA ILE A 48 -5.27 18.40 2.14
C ILE A 48 -4.46 19.55 2.76
N LYS A 49 -4.67 19.83 4.06
CA LYS A 49 -3.96 20.92 4.73
C LYS A 49 -2.47 20.66 4.89
N ILE A 50 -2.06 19.42 5.14
CA ILE A 50 -0.65 19.02 5.26
C ILE A 50 0.07 19.22 3.92
N VAL A 51 -0.55 18.83 2.80
CA VAL A 51 0.01 19.05 1.46
C VAL A 51 0.17 20.55 1.17
N GLU A 52 -0.83 21.36 1.50
CA GLU A 52 -0.74 22.83 1.38
C GLU A 52 0.46 23.40 2.17
N ILE A 53 0.66 22.96 3.43
CA ILE A 53 1.78 23.41 4.27
C ILE A 53 3.12 23.04 3.63
N ALA A 54 3.25 21.84 3.06
CA ALA A 54 4.46 21.42 2.36
C ALA A 54 4.73 22.31 1.13
N HIS A 55 3.69 22.58 0.32
CA HIS A 55 3.77 23.43 -0.85
C HIS A 55 4.15 24.88 -0.51
N ASP A 56 3.58 25.44 0.56
CA ASP A 56 3.92 26.79 1.07
C ASP A 56 5.40 26.91 1.45
N LEU A 57 6.03 25.80 1.86
CA LEU A 57 7.46 25.70 2.18
C LEU A 57 8.33 25.31 0.97
N GLY A 58 7.72 25.14 -0.20
CA GLY A 58 8.40 24.74 -1.43
C GLY A 58 8.95 23.31 -1.40
N LEU A 59 8.26 22.40 -0.71
CA LEU A 59 8.49 20.97 -0.75
C LEU A 59 7.51 20.31 -1.73
N LYS A 60 8.00 19.36 -2.53
CA LYS A 60 7.12 18.50 -3.31
C LYS A 60 6.55 17.38 -2.46
N VAL A 61 5.33 16.94 -2.75
CA VAL A 61 4.64 15.90 -1.99
C VAL A 61 4.33 14.70 -2.86
N TYR A 62 4.73 13.52 -2.39
CA TYR A 62 4.26 12.24 -2.93
C TYR A 62 3.37 11.56 -1.91
N ILE A 63 2.26 10.98 -2.35
CA ILE A 63 1.37 10.20 -1.49
C ILE A 63 1.61 8.70 -1.70
N ASP A 64 1.71 7.98 -0.60
CA ASP A 64 1.99 6.55 -0.54
C ASP A 64 0.78 5.76 0.02
N PRO A 65 0.35 4.65 -0.61
CA PRO A 65 -0.78 3.81 -0.19
C PRO A 65 -0.45 2.88 1.00
N TRP A 66 0.05 3.45 2.09
CA TRP A 66 0.54 2.74 3.27
C TRP A 66 -0.45 1.69 3.81
N GLY A 67 -0.09 0.41 3.66
CA GLY A 67 -0.87 -0.75 4.11
C GLY A 67 -2.24 -0.94 3.43
N VAL A 68 -2.57 -0.16 2.39
CA VAL A 68 -3.89 -0.19 1.74
C VAL A 68 -4.17 -1.57 1.16
N CYS A 69 -5.32 -2.16 1.54
CA CYS A 69 -5.73 -3.53 1.22
C CYS A 69 -4.74 -4.63 1.64
N ARG A 70 -3.70 -4.28 2.40
CA ARG A 70 -2.51 -5.09 2.67
C ARG A 70 -1.83 -5.59 1.38
N ILE A 71 -1.84 -4.75 0.34
CA ILE A 71 -1.20 -4.98 -0.96
C ILE A 71 0.12 -4.20 -1.07
N PHE A 72 0.24 -3.06 -0.38
CA PHE A 72 1.44 -2.24 -0.36
C PHE A 72 2.17 -2.37 0.97
N ALA A 73 3.45 -1.99 0.99
CA ALA A 73 4.23 -1.96 2.22
C ALA A 73 3.55 -1.09 3.31
N GLY A 74 3.88 -1.44 4.55
CA GLY A 74 3.47 -0.70 5.73
C GLY A 74 2.73 -1.49 6.77
N GLU A 75 2.81 -1.03 8.01
CA GLU A 75 2.22 -1.69 9.17
C GLU A 75 0.78 -1.25 9.46
N ALA A 76 0.22 -0.34 8.64
CA ALA A 76 -1.18 0.05 8.77
C ALA A 76 -2.11 -1.13 8.49
N TYR A 77 -3.06 -1.36 9.41
CA TYR A 77 -4.06 -2.40 9.21
C TYR A 77 -5.06 -2.00 8.11
N SER A 78 -5.37 -2.93 7.22
CA SER A 78 -6.43 -2.76 6.23
C SER A 78 -7.78 -3.19 6.80
N ASN A 79 -8.67 -2.23 7.05
CA ASN A 79 -10.05 -2.50 7.43
C ASN A 79 -10.88 -3.02 6.25
N PHE A 80 -10.50 -2.67 5.01
CA PHE A 80 -11.12 -3.18 3.79
C PHE A 80 -11.21 -4.71 3.80
N THR A 81 -10.13 -5.39 4.16
CA THR A 81 -10.10 -6.86 4.21
C THR A 81 -11.04 -7.44 5.28
N ASN A 82 -11.37 -6.69 6.34
CA ASN A 82 -12.33 -7.10 7.37
C ASN A 82 -13.77 -6.89 6.91
N LEU A 83 -14.06 -5.79 6.23
CA LEU A 83 -15.39 -5.49 5.69
C LEU A 83 -15.76 -6.37 4.51
N TYR A 84 -14.77 -6.80 3.72
CA TYR A 84 -14.97 -7.57 2.50
C TYR A 84 -14.12 -8.85 2.47
N PRO A 85 -14.38 -9.80 3.38
CA PRO A 85 -13.60 -11.02 3.47
C PRO A 85 -13.64 -11.88 2.20
N GLU A 86 -14.68 -11.75 1.37
CA GLU A 86 -14.80 -12.43 0.08
C GLU A 86 -13.76 -11.96 -0.95
N THR A 87 -13.14 -10.80 -0.73
CA THR A 87 -12.12 -10.25 -1.62
C THR A 87 -10.71 -10.72 -1.28
N ARG A 88 -10.54 -11.42 -0.16
CA ARG A 88 -9.24 -11.84 0.36
C ARG A 88 -8.51 -12.77 -0.61
N GLN A 89 -7.19 -12.73 -0.56
CA GLN A 89 -6.34 -13.69 -1.25
C GLN A 89 -6.56 -15.07 -0.63
N VAL A 90 -6.47 -16.10 -1.47
CA VAL A 90 -6.47 -17.49 -1.03
C VAL A 90 -5.04 -18.00 -1.15
N LEU A 91 -4.54 -18.60 -0.08
CA LEU A 91 -3.20 -19.17 -0.04
C LEU A 91 -3.18 -20.52 -0.73
N GLN A 92 -2.00 -20.98 -1.12
CA GLN A 92 -1.79 -22.31 -1.69
C GLN A 92 -2.30 -23.44 -0.79
N SER A 93 -2.22 -23.25 0.54
CA SER A 93 -2.81 -24.16 1.53
C SER A 93 -4.34 -24.27 1.38
N GLY A 94 -4.99 -23.26 0.82
CA GLY A 94 -6.45 -23.10 0.76
C GLY A 94 -7.00 -22.15 1.83
N ARG A 95 -6.16 -21.66 2.74
CA ARG A 95 -6.57 -20.68 3.77
C ARG A 95 -6.79 -19.31 3.17
N SER A 96 -7.68 -18.53 3.79
CA SER A 96 -7.81 -17.10 3.48
C SER A 96 -6.64 -16.33 4.09
N ALA A 97 -5.99 -15.50 3.27
CA ALA A 97 -5.01 -14.55 3.74
C ALA A 97 -5.68 -13.26 4.26
N PRO A 98 -5.09 -12.56 5.23
CA PRO A 98 -5.56 -11.25 5.69
C PRO A 98 -5.15 -10.11 4.73
N ALA A 99 -5.12 -10.34 3.42
CA ALA A 99 -4.81 -9.36 2.37
C ALA A 99 -5.80 -9.48 1.22
N ALA A 100 -6.14 -8.38 0.55
CA ALA A 100 -7.11 -8.40 -0.54
C ALA A 100 -6.46 -8.87 -1.85
N CYS A 101 -7.22 -9.51 -2.73
CA CYS A 101 -6.75 -9.94 -4.03
C CYS A 101 -6.72 -8.75 -5.01
N PRO A 102 -5.56 -8.35 -5.56
CA PRO A 102 -5.46 -7.20 -6.47
C PRO A 102 -6.21 -7.41 -7.79
N ASN A 103 -6.55 -8.66 -8.11
CA ASN A 103 -7.34 -8.98 -9.29
C ASN A 103 -8.84 -8.81 -9.09
N ASN A 104 -9.32 -8.74 -7.85
CA ASN A 104 -10.75 -8.69 -7.52
C ASN A 104 -11.34 -7.32 -7.93
N PRO A 105 -12.44 -7.27 -8.70
CA PRO A 105 -13.03 -6.01 -9.17
C PRO A 105 -13.37 -5.03 -8.05
N LYS A 106 -13.78 -5.50 -6.87
CA LYS A 106 -14.11 -4.65 -5.72
C LYS A 106 -12.86 -3.98 -5.13
N VAL A 107 -11.73 -4.68 -5.16
CA VAL A 107 -10.43 -4.13 -4.73
C VAL A 107 -9.96 -3.07 -5.72
N ILE A 108 -10.13 -3.33 -7.02
CA ILE A 108 -9.81 -2.36 -8.08
C ILE A 108 -10.69 -1.10 -7.92
N GLU A 109 -11.98 -1.25 -7.69
CA GLU A 109 -12.89 -0.12 -7.41
C GLU A 109 -12.44 0.68 -6.17
N PHE A 110 -12.01 0.00 -5.11
CA PHE A 110 -11.50 0.64 -3.91
C PHE A 110 -10.19 1.40 -4.16
N PHE A 111 -9.29 0.86 -4.98
CA PHE A 111 -8.08 1.57 -5.40
C PHE A 111 -8.41 2.85 -6.17
N TYR A 112 -9.39 2.85 -7.06
CA TYR A 112 -9.82 4.08 -7.73
C TYR A 112 -10.33 5.11 -6.72
N LYS A 113 -11.15 4.70 -5.75
CA LYS A 113 -11.62 5.60 -4.67
C LYS A 113 -10.47 6.16 -3.84
N TRP A 114 -9.47 5.33 -3.52
CA TRP A 114 -8.28 5.76 -2.80
C TRP A 114 -7.43 6.72 -3.64
N ILE A 115 -7.25 6.45 -4.93
CA ILE A 115 -6.54 7.34 -5.87
C ILE A 115 -7.26 8.69 -5.94
N ASP A 116 -8.59 8.71 -6.08
CA ASP A 116 -9.37 9.94 -6.13
C ASP A 116 -9.16 10.75 -4.83
N ALA A 117 -9.26 10.09 -3.67
CA ALA A 117 -9.02 10.74 -2.38
C ALA A 117 -7.58 11.27 -2.23
N ALA A 118 -6.59 10.53 -2.73
CA ALA A 118 -5.19 10.97 -2.72
C ALA A 118 -4.98 12.18 -3.65
N LEU A 119 -5.59 12.18 -4.85
CA LEU A 119 -5.53 13.28 -5.79
C LEU A 119 -6.23 14.54 -5.28
N ASP A 120 -7.32 14.39 -4.52
CA ASP A 120 -8.00 15.49 -3.85
C ASP A 120 -7.10 16.25 -2.86
N CYS A 121 -6.05 15.60 -2.33
CA CYS A 121 -5.03 16.25 -1.50
C CYS A 121 -4.05 17.12 -2.33
N ASN A 122 -4.16 17.13 -3.66
CA ASN A 122 -3.30 17.86 -4.60
C ASN A 122 -1.79 17.53 -4.49
N PRO A 123 -1.36 16.25 -4.44
CA PRO A 123 0.06 15.90 -4.40
C PRO A 123 0.76 16.15 -5.75
N ASP A 124 2.11 16.19 -5.72
CA ASP A 124 2.95 16.21 -6.93
C ASP A 124 3.02 14.83 -7.62
N GLY A 125 2.65 13.76 -6.91
CA GLY A 125 2.55 12.42 -7.46
C GLY A 125 2.10 11.37 -6.45
N ILE A 126 1.82 10.16 -6.95
CA ILE A 126 1.57 8.97 -6.13
C ILE A 126 2.78 8.06 -6.25
N PHE A 127 3.32 7.62 -5.11
CA PHE A 127 4.41 6.66 -5.02
C PHE A 127 3.84 5.29 -4.69
N TRP A 128 3.98 4.33 -5.59
CA TRP A 128 3.49 2.96 -5.38
C TRP A 128 4.57 2.15 -4.65
N ASP A 129 4.50 2.09 -3.31
CA ASP A 129 5.52 1.43 -2.50
C ASP A 129 5.32 -0.08 -2.38
N GLU A 130 6.31 -0.81 -2.91
CA GLU A 130 6.46 -2.27 -2.81
C GLU A 130 5.15 -3.08 -2.91
N PRO A 131 4.40 -3.01 -4.02
CA PRO A 131 3.20 -3.84 -4.19
C PRO A 131 3.55 -5.33 -4.14
N HIS A 132 2.85 -6.08 -3.29
CA HIS A 132 3.08 -7.50 -3.04
C HIS A 132 1.77 -8.29 -2.91
N LEU A 133 1.86 -9.60 -3.15
CA LEU A 133 0.85 -10.55 -2.68
C LEU A 133 1.06 -10.81 -1.18
N TYR A 134 0.14 -11.52 -0.52
CA TYR A 134 0.30 -11.77 0.91
C TYR A 134 1.64 -12.44 1.21
N LEU A 135 2.37 -11.85 2.16
CA LEU A 135 3.61 -12.34 2.73
C LEU A 135 3.43 -12.37 4.26
N ASP A 136 3.88 -13.45 4.88
CA ASP A 136 3.88 -13.59 6.33
C ASP A 136 5.19 -13.05 6.93
N TRP A 137 5.33 -11.73 6.93
CA TRP A 137 6.53 -11.03 7.42
C TRP A 137 6.82 -11.30 8.90
N GLU A 138 5.79 -11.54 9.70
CA GLU A 138 5.90 -11.77 11.14
C GLU A 138 6.24 -13.24 11.46
N GLY A 139 6.10 -14.15 10.48
CA GLY A 139 6.33 -15.59 10.67
C GLY A 139 5.32 -16.27 11.61
N ILE A 140 4.16 -15.65 11.82
CA ILE A 140 3.11 -16.13 12.75
C ILE A 140 1.98 -16.83 11.98
N GLY A 141 1.88 -16.57 10.69
CA GLY A 141 0.79 -16.98 9.82
C GLY A 141 1.12 -18.18 8.93
N ASP A 142 0.67 -18.08 7.69
CA ASP A 142 0.85 -19.09 6.67
C ASP A 142 1.78 -18.53 5.60
N SER A 143 3.01 -19.03 5.52
CA SER A 143 3.98 -18.61 4.51
C SER A 143 3.72 -19.21 3.11
N SER A 144 2.61 -19.93 2.93
CA SER A 144 2.16 -20.41 1.61
C SER A 144 2.02 -19.27 0.61
N LEU A 145 2.30 -19.59 -0.65
CA LEU A 145 2.17 -18.63 -1.75
C LEU A 145 0.71 -18.14 -1.89
N ALA A 146 0.57 -16.87 -2.23
CA ALA A 146 -0.68 -16.26 -2.67
C ALA A 146 -0.52 -15.79 -4.12
N CYS A 147 -1.58 -15.60 -4.91
CA CYS A 147 -3.00 -15.82 -4.62
C CYS A 147 -3.57 -16.93 -5.52
N PHE A 148 -4.25 -17.90 -4.92
CA PHE A 148 -4.89 -19.07 -5.55
C PHE A 148 -6.43 -18.98 -5.55
N CYS A 149 -7.01 -17.78 -5.45
CA CYS A 149 -8.46 -17.63 -5.57
C CYS A 149 -8.94 -17.98 -6.98
N GLU A 150 -10.24 -18.28 -7.14
CA GLU A 150 -10.84 -18.69 -8.42
C GLU A 150 -10.52 -17.70 -9.55
N LEU A 151 -10.62 -16.40 -9.27
CA LEU A 151 -10.33 -15.35 -10.26
C LEU A 151 -8.86 -15.33 -10.70
N CYS A 152 -7.92 -15.53 -9.77
CA CYS A 152 -6.50 -15.61 -10.12
C CYS A 152 -6.19 -16.87 -10.92
N GLN A 153 -6.81 -18.00 -10.59
CA GLN A 153 -6.67 -19.25 -11.35
C GLN A 153 -7.22 -19.10 -12.76
N GLU A 154 -8.39 -18.47 -12.92
CA GLU A 154 -9.00 -18.20 -14.22
C GLU A 154 -8.13 -17.26 -15.06
N LYS A 155 -7.73 -16.09 -14.51
CA LYS A 155 -6.85 -15.14 -15.21
C LYS A 155 -5.52 -15.78 -15.62
N PHE A 156 -4.95 -16.63 -14.77
CA PHE A 156 -3.71 -17.36 -15.08
C PHE A 156 -3.92 -18.34 -16.23
N TYR A 157 -5.00 -19.13 -16.20
CA TYR A 157 -5.32 -20.07 -17.28
C TYR A 157 -5.59 -19.35 -18.61
N GLN A 158 -6.33 -18.25 -18.59
CA GLN A 158 -6.59 -17.45 -19.79
C GLN A 158 -5.29 -16.91 -20.42
N LYS A 159 -4.33 -16.50 -19.59
CA LYS A 159 -3.05 -15.93 -20.07
C LYS A 159 -2.02 -16.97 -20.51
N TYR A 160 -1.93 -18.10 -19.78
CA TYR A 160 -0.84 -19.06 -19.94
C TYR A 160 -1.29 -20.44 -20.44
N HIS A 161 -2.60 -20.68 -20.56
CA HIS A 161 -3.20 -21.98 -20.92
C HIS A 161 -2.70 -23.15 -20.05
N ARG A 162 -2.41 -22.87 -18.78
CA ARG A 162 -1.93 -23.83 -17.78
C ARG A 162 -2.68 -23.62 -16.48
N LEU A 163 -2.89 -24.69 -15.72
CA LEU A 163 -3.52 -24.59 -14.40
C LEU A 163 -2.53 -24.02 -13.39
N LEU A 164 -3.00 -23.07 -12.58
CA LEU A 164 -2.29 -22.59 -11.40
C LEU A 164 -2.49 -23.61 -10.27
N THR A 165 -1.61 -24.61 -10.17
CA THR A 165 -1.75 -25.70 -9.19
C THR A 165 -0.85 -25.51 -7.98
N LYS A 166 -1.22 -26.18 -6.88
CA LYS A 166 -0.44 -26.28 -5.63
C LYS A 166 0.94 -26.93 -5.79
N THR A 167 1.27 -27.54 -6.91
CA THR A 167 2.55 -28.25 -7.12
C THR A 167 3.48 -27.56 -8.12
N ASN A 168 2.98 -26.58 -8.87
CA ASN A 168 3.71 -26.00 -10.00
C ASN A 168 4.59 -24.80 -9.64
N PHE A 169 4.56 -24.34 -8.39
CA PHE A 169 5.41 -23.26 -7.88
C PHE A 169 6.05 -23.67 -6.55
N VAL A 170 6.92 -24.67 -6.57
CA VAL A 170 7.99 -24.70 -5.57
C VAL A 170 8.96 -23.61 -6.04
N LEU A 171 8.91 -22.43 -5.41
CA LEU A 171 10.04 -21.50 -5.49
C LEU A 171 11.24 -22.32 -5.01
N LYS A 172 12.11 -22.73 -5.94
CA LYS A 172 13.38 -23.32 -5.55
C LYS A 172 14.10 -22.25 -4.74
N ASP A 173 14.20 -22.50 -3.45
CA ASP A 173 15.07 -21.87 -2.45
C ASP A 173 15.86 -20.66 -2.97
N THR A 174 15.28 -19.48 -2.86
CA THR A 174 16.06 -18.26 -2.64
C THR A 174 16.01 -17.91 -1.16
N ILE A 175 16.48 -18.86 -0.34
CA ILE A 175 17.19 -18.54 0.89
C ILE A 175 18.63 -19.00 0.64
N SER A 176 19.36 -18.23 -0.16
CA SER A 176 20.81 -18.27 -0.09
C SER A 176 21.20 -17.54 1.19
N GLU A 177 21.54 -18.34 2.20
CA GLU A 177 22.48 -18.06 3.29
C GLU A 177 23.11 -16.66 3.27
N LYS A 178 22.79 -15.86 4.29
CA LYS A 178 23.76 -15.07 5.07
C LYS A 178 23.30 -14.97 6.52
#